data_AF-A0A7S2YTZ8-F1
#
_entry.id   AF-A0A7S2YTZ8-F1
#
_cell.length_a   1.000
_cell.length_b   1.000
_cell.length_c   1.000
_cell.angle_alpha   90.00
_cell.angle_beta   90.00
_cell.angle_gamma   90.00
#
_symmetry.space_group_name_H-M   'P 1'
#
loop_
_entity.id
_entity.type
_entity.pdbx_description
1 polymer ?
#
loop_
_entity_poly.entity_id
_entity_poly.type
_entity_poly.pdbx_seq_one_letter_code
_entity_poly.pdbx_strand_id
1 'polypeptide(L)'
;VELTKTAYELLQGHIDVLDEEMVKFDSEITLNTAQQELQQLHQEQADALAQAQAHSIREKSAPVSTTVRETSSTRDVGIKQGDQVAARTSARGEPDVWVIARVMDISSDERTFTILDEDTEEGGESSVHTLPAKQILKLPKAKERKQPKTFSDGSYVLAVFTGTTTFYRAYVMQQAKWQAKNGIWGPYVLAFDDDDDVNNPGYAMNRTVPFHHVVALPRDFKLG
;
A
#
# COMPACT_ATOMS: atom_id res chain seq x y z
N VAL A 1 20.53 58.80 -22.71
CA VAL A 1 19.52 57.74 -22.95
C VAL A 1 20.14 56.33 -22.84
N GLU A 2 21.41 56.13 -23.20
CA GLU A 2 22.10 54.82 -23.00
C GLU A 2 22.38 54.46 -21.54
N LEU A 3 22.86 55.39 -20.71
CA LEU A 3 23.22 55.11 -19.31
C LEU A 3 22.05 54.58 -18.47
N THR A 4 20.84 55.09 -18.72
CA THR A 4 19.62 54.63 -18.05
C THR A 4 19.23 53.21 -18.46
N LYS A 5 19.53 52.80 -19.71
CA LYS A 5 19.19 51.47 -20.21
C LYS A 5 20.13 50.41 -19.62
N THR A 6 21.43 50.72 -19.55
CA THR A 6 22.44 49.85 -18.92
C THR A 6 22.20 49.69 -17.42
N ALA A 7 21.75 50.75 -16.72
CA ALA A 7 21.39 50.66 -15.31
C ALA A 7 20.15 49.77 -15.07
N TYR A 8 19.15 49.81 -15.95
CA TYR A 8 17.98 48.92 -15.89
C TYR A 8 18.35 47.46 -16.14
N GLU A 9 19.20 47.18 -17.13
CA GLU A 9 19.66 45.82 -17.44
C GLU A 9 20.47 45.21 -16.28
N LEU A 10 21.32 46.00 -15.61
CA LEU A 10 22.07 45.56 -14.43
C LEU A 10 21.18 45.32 -13.20
N LEU A 11 20.14 46.13 -13.01
CA LEU A 11 19.18 45.95 -11.91
C LEU A 11 18.30 44.73 -12.15
N GLN A 12 17.83 44.52 -13.39
CA GLN A 12 17.01 43.37 -13.74
C GLN A 12 17.76 42.05 -13.54
N GLY A 13 19.03 41.98 -13.99
CA GLY A 13 19.85 40.79 -13.77
C GLY A 13 20.10 40.46 -12.29
N HIS A 14 20.17 41.46 -11.41
CA HIS A 14 20.27 41.21 -9.96
C HIS A 14 18.93 40.75 -9.35
N ILE A 15 17.80 41.23 -9.86
CA ILE A 15 16.47 40.81 -9.40
C ILE A 15 16.23 39.34 -9.80
N ASP A 16 16.58 38.96 -11.02
CA ASP A 16 16.41 37.59 -11.50
C ASP A 16 17.28 36.60 -10.69
N VAL A 17 18.50 37.00 -10.31
CA VAL A 17 19.38 36.20 -9.43
C VAL A 17 18.80 36.07 -8.01
N LEU A 18 18.23 37.15 -7.46
CA LEU A 18 17.59 37.13 -6.13
C LEU A 18 16.34 36.25 -6.10
N ASP A 19 15.54 36.23 -7.16
CA ASP A 19 14.37 35.34 -7.27
C ASP A 19 14.79 33.86 -7.34
N GLU A 20 15.86 33.54 -8.07
CA GLU A 20 16.41 32.17 -8.09
C GLU A 20 16.95 31.73 -6.72
N GLU A 21 17.64 32.63 -6.01
CA GLU A 21 18.13 32.34 -4.65
C GLU A 21 16.98 32.20 -3.64
N MET A 22 15.92 32.99 -3.77
CA MET A 22 14.74 32.92 -2.91
C MET A 22 13.97 31.60 -3.09
N VAL A 23 13.77 31.15 -4.33
CA VAL A 23 13.14 29.85 -4.62
C VAL A 23 13.97 28.69 -4.05
N LYS A 24 15.29 28.78 -4.12
CA LYS A 24 16.18 27.78 -3.54
C LYS A 24 16.12 27.78 -2.01
N PHE A 25 16.05 28.94 -1.39
CA PHE A 25 15.92 29.09 0.06
C PHE A 25 14.59 28.56 0.58
N ASP A 26 13.47 28.84 -0.09
CA ASP A 26 12.15 28.31 0.28
C ASP A 26 12.10 26.78 0.14
N SER A 27 12.74 26.24 -0.90
CA SER A 27 12.90 24.80 -1.08
C SER A 27 13.73 24.17 0.04
N GLU A 28 14.80 24.83 0.46
CA GLU A 28 15.68 24.36 1.54
C GLU A 28 15.01 24.43 2.92
N ILE A 29 14.23 25.49 3.21
CA ILE A 29 13.41 25.58 4.41
C ILE A 29 12.40 24.43 4.44
N THR A 30 11.67 24.23 3.35
CA THR A 30 10.65 23.18 3.27
C THR A 30 11.26 21.80 3.50
N LEU A 31 12.43 21.54 2.91
CA LEU A 31 13.15 20.28 3.08
C LEU A 31 13.65 20.09 4.52
N ASN A 32 14.22 21.12 5.13
CA ASN A 32 14.70 21.07 6.51
C ASN A 32 13.55 20.88 7.51
N THR A 33 12.42 21.55 7.30
CA THR A 33 11.21 21.35 8.13
C THR A 33 10.69 19.92 8.01
N ALA A 34 10.57 19.39 6.79
CA ALA A 34 10.15 18.00 6.59
C ALA A 34 11.11 16.99 7.24
N GLN A 35 12.43 17.24 7.18
CA GLN A 35 13.43 16.40 7.86
C GLN A 35 13.31 16.48 9.38
N GLN A 36 13.01 17.66 9.92
CA GLN A 36 12.84 17.85 11.37
C GLN A 36 11.57 17.18 11.88
N GLU A 37 10.47 17.24 11.13
CA GLU A 37 9.23 16.52 11.45
C GLU A 37 9.43 15.00 11.42
N LEU A 38 10.17 14.47 10.43
CA LEU A 38 10.50 13.05 10.37
C LEU A 38 11.34 12.59 11.57
N GLN A 39 12.29 13.40 12.04
CA GLN A 39 13.07 13.09 13.25
C GLN A 39 12.20 13.09 14.50
N GLN A 40 11.31 14.07 14.63
CA GLN A 40 10.41 14.17 15.78
C GLN A 40 9.45 12.97 15.84
N LEU A 41 8.91 12.57 14.69
CA LEU A 41 8.00 11.43 14.58
C LEU A 41 8.72 10.09 14.86
N HIS A 42 10.00 9.98 14.49
CA HIS A 42 10.82 8.82 14.85
C HIS A 42 11.07 8.74 16.36
N GLN A 43 11.37 9.87 17.00
CA GLN A 43 11.58 9.95 18.44
C GLN A 43 10.30 9.56 19.22
N GLU A 44 9.14 10.05 18.79
CA GLU A 44 7.85 9.72 19.41
C GLU A 44 7.52 8.22 19.31
N GLN A 45 7.80 7.59 18.15
CA GLN A 45 7.64 6.15 18.01
C GLN A 45 8.59 5.36 18.92
N ALA A 46 9.82 5.84 19.14
CA ALA A 46 10.77 5.21 20.04
C ALA A 46 10.32 5.26 21.50
N ASP A 47 9.79 6.40 21.97
CA ASP A 47 9.29 6.56 23.33
C ASP A 47 8.02 5.72 23.58
N ALA A 48 7.11 5.64 22.59
CA ALA A 48 5.94 4.77 22.66
C ALA A 48 6.32 3.28 22.79
N LEU A 49 7.38 2.85 22.08
CA LEU A 49 7.91 1.49 22.18
C LEU A 49 8.56 1.21 23.55
N ALA A 50 9.26 2.18 24.13
CA ALA A 50 9.83 2.04 25.48
C ALA A 50 8.73 1.89 26.54
N GLN A 51 7.63 2.63 26.43
CA GLN A 51 6.49 2.52 27.35
C GLN A 51 5.74 1.18 27.19
N ALA A 52 5.60 0.67 25.97
CA ALA A 52 4.94 -0.62 25.72
C ALA A 52 5.74 -1.82 26.26
N GLN A 53 7.07 -1.75 26.25
CA GLN A 53 7.93 -2.82 26.78
C GLN A 53 7.86 -2.94 28.31
N ALA A 54 7.58 -1.84 29.02
CA ALA A 54 7.43 -1.87 30.49
C ALA A 54 6.22 -2.67 30.98
N HIS A 55 5.18 -2.85 30.15
CA HIS A 55 3.95 -3.57 30.50
C HIS A 55 3.94 -5.07 30.16
N SER A 56 4.96 -5.60 29.46
CA SER A 56 4.94 -6.96 28.89
C SER A 56 5.76 -8.02 29.64
N ILE A 57 6.22 -7.76 30.87
CA ILE A 57 6.96 -8.76 31.68
C ILE A 57 5.99 -9.61 32.50
N ARG A 58 5.01 -10.28 31.88
CA ARG A 58 4.28 -11.39 32.53
C ARG A 58 3.49 -12.22 31.53
N GLU A 59 4.20 -13.04 30.73
CA GLU A 59 3.82 -14.43 30.42
C GLU A 59 4.70 -14.98 29.28
N LYS A 60 5.64 -15.86 29.66
CA LYS A 60 6.28 -16.87 28.80
C LYS A 60 5.41 -18.14 28.92
N SER A 61 5.21 -18.99 27.91
CA SER A 61 6.20 -20.00 27.46
C SER A 61 5.62 -20.88 26.33
N ALA A 62 6.33 -20.96 25.20
CA ALA A 62 6.74 -22.14 24.36
C ALA A 62 5.76 -23.32 24.03
N PRO A 63 6.14 -24.30 23.15
CA PRO A 63 5.64 -24.39 21.76
C PRO A 63 5.05 -25.78 21.40
N VAL A 64 4.41 -25.95 20.22
CA VAL A 64 4.40 -27.22 19.46
C VAL A 64 3.96 -26.99 18.02
N SER A 65 4.71 -27.61 17.11
CA SER A 65 4.51 -27.70 15.67
C SER A 65 3.44 -28.74 15.34
N THR A 66 2.44 -28.41 14.52
CA THR A 66 1.72 -29.42 13.73
C THR A 66 1.18 -28.81 12.44
N THR A 67 1.52 -29.48 11.35
CA THR A 67 1.08 -29.32 9.97
C THR A 67 -0.45 -29.26 9.86
N VAL A 68 -1.03 -28.17 9.34
CA VAL A 68 -2.47 -28.11 9.04
C VAL A 68 -2.73 -27.52 7.66
N ARG A 69 -3.47 -28.33 6.90
CA ARG A 69 -4.04 -28.14 5.57
C ARG A 69 -4.73 -26.80 5.36
N GLU A 70 -4.65 -26.39 4.12
CA GLU A 70 -5.13 -25.15 3.52
C GLU A 70 -6.66 -25.13 3.37
N THR A 71 -7.35 -24.66 4.40
CA THR A 71 -8.77 -24.30 4.33
C THR A 71 -9.00 -22.99 5.06
N SER A 72 -8.69 -21.85 4.43
CA SER A 72 -9.17 -20.55 4.88
C SER A 72 -10.62 -20.37 4.43
N SER A 73 -11.54 -20.93 5.22
CA SER A 73 -12.94 -20.54 5.20
C SER A 73 -13.08 -19.10 5.70
N THR A 74 -13.48 -18.22 4.80
CA THR A 74 -13.88 -16.82 5.04
C THR A 74 -15.10 -16.75 5.95
N ARG A 75 -14.94 -16.68 7.29
CA ARG A 75 -16.06 -16.45 8.23
C ARG A 75 -15.76 -15.59 9.45
N ASP A 76 -14.73 -14.77 9.41
CA ASP A 76 -14.55 -13.65 10.36
C ASP A 76 -14.06 -12.43 9.58
N VAL A 77 -14.95 -11.87 8.77
CA VAL A 77 -14.67 -10.71 7.94
C VAL A 77 -14.79 -9.48 8.84
N GLY A 78 -13.85 -9.33 9.79
CA GLY A 78 -13.77 -8.16 10.68
C GLY A 78 -13.33 -6.89 9.93
N ILE A 79 -14.00 -6.60 8.82
CA ILE A 79 -13.91 -5.40 7.98
C ILE A 79 -14.86 -4.37 8.58
N LYS A 80 -14.43 -3.12 8.66
CA LYS A 80 -15.22 -2.01 9.20
C LYS A 80 -15.41 -0.94 8.14
N GLN A 81 -16.41 -0.09 8.36
CA GLN A 81 -16.55 1.14 7.60
C GLN A 81 -15.25 1.95 7.68
N GLY A 82 -14.79 2.46 6.54
CA GLY A 82 -13.53 3.17 6.39
C GLY A 82 -12.29 2.29 6.16
N ASP A 83 -12.37 0.96 6.33
CA ASP A 83 -11.24 0.09 5.99
C ASP A 83 -11.03 0.08 4.45
N GLN A 84 -9.77 0.05 4.02
CA GLN A 84 -9.41 -0.27 2.64
C GLN A 84 -9.45 -1.79 2.41
N VAL A 85 -9.96 -2.19 1.26
CA VAL A 85 -10.19 -3.58 0.84
C VAL A 85 -9.76 -3.76 -0.61
N ALA A 86 -9.45 -5.00 -1.00
CA ALA A 86 -9.43 -5.35 -2.42
C ALA A 86 -10.85 -5.74 -2.85
N ALA A 87 -11.38 -5.11 -3.89
CA ALA A 87 -12.73 -5.30 -4.38
C ALA A 87 -12.73 -5.79 -5.82
N ARG A 88 -13.50 -6.84 -6.12
CA ARG A 88 -13.69 -7.33 -7.50
C ARG A 88 -14.80 -6.58 -8.20
N THR A 89 -14.45 -5.72 -9.15
CA THR A 89 -15.38 -4.85 -9.89
C THR A 89 -15.76 -5.41 -11.28
N SER A 90 -15.11 -6.47 -11.75
CA SER A 90 -15.41 -7.09 -13.05
C SER A 90 -16.83 -7.65 -13.16
N ALA A 91 -17.39 -7.60 -14.38
CA ALA A 91 -18.68 -8.20 -14.67
C ALA A 91 -18.60 -9.72 -14.78
N ARG A 92 -19.76 -10.39 -14.68
CA ARG A 92 -19.82 -11.86 -14.81
C ARG A 92 -19.43 -12.29 -16.21
N GLY A 93 -18.32 -13.03 -16.31
CA GLY A 93 -17.87 -13.63 -17.56
C GLY A 93 -16.63 -12.97 -18.15
N GLU A 94 -16.26 -11.81 -17.62
CA GLU A 94 -15.03 -11.10 -17.96
C GLU A 94 -13.85 -11.56 -17.09
N PRO A 95 -12.61 -11.21 -17.48
CA PRO A 95 -11.43 -11.35 -16.63
C PRO A 95 -11.64 -10.65 -15.28
N ASP A 96 -11.01 -11.19 -14.23
CA ASP A 96 -11.18 -10.63 -12.89
C ASP A 96 -10.35 -9.36 -12.70
N VAL A 97 -11.03 -8.24 -12.49
CA VAL A 97 -10.42 -6.95 -12.15
C VAL A 97 -10.64 -6.69 -10.66
N TRP A 98 -9.54 -6.51 -9.94
CA TRP A 98 -9.53 -6.24 -8.51
C TRP A 98 -8.90 -4.88 -8.26
N VAL A 99 -9.56 -4.02 -7.49
CA VAL A 99 -9.10 -2.65 -7.20
C VAL A 99 -9.01 -2.38 -5.70
N ILE A 100 -8.23 -1.38 -5.30
CA ILE A 100 -8.25 -0.83 -3.96
C ILE A 100 -9.51 0.00 -3.83
N ALA A 101 -10.33 -0.33 -2.84
CA ALA A 101 -11.53 0.42 -2.54
C ALA A 101 -11.69 0.64 -1.04
N ARG A 102 -12.45 1.66 -0.68
CA ARG A 102 -12.76 2.01 0.70
C ARG A 102 -14.18 1.61 1.04
N VAL A 103 -14.39 0.96 2.18
CA VAL A 103 -15.73 0.56 2.63
C VAL A 103 -16.50 1.79 3.11
N MET A 104 -17.59 2.11 2.43
CA MET A 104 -18.49 3.22 2.75
C MET A 104 -19.62 2.79 3.66
N ASP A 105 -20.17 1.60 3.47
CA ASP A 105 -21.25 1.06 4.30
C ASP A 105 -21.24 -0.47 4.28
N ILE A 106 -21.80 -1.08 5.32
CA ILE A 106 -21.89 -2.53 5.48
C ILE A 106 -23.34 -2.88 5.82
N SER A 107 -23.94 -3.80 5.07
CA SER A 107 -25.29 -4.27 5.38
C SER A 107 -25.35 -4.91 6.77
N SER A 108 -26.51 -4.81 7.43
CA SER A 108 -26.67 -5.36 8.80
C SER A 108 -26.44 -6.87 8.90
N ASP A 109 -26.53 -7.59 7.79
CA ASP A 109 -26.24 -9.03 7.68
C ASP A 109 -24.81 -9.34 7.21
N GLU A 110 -23.97 -8.32 7.01
CA GLU A 110 -22.57 -8.37 6.55
C GLU A 110 -22.39 -9.15 5.22
N ARG A 111 -23.45 -9.25 4.41
CA ARG A 111 -23.41 -9.95 3.12
C ARG A 111 -23.07 -9.04 1.96
N THR A 112 -23.30 -7.74 2.10
CA THR A 112 -23.10 -6.74 1.05
C THR A 112 -22.38 -5.53 1.61
N PHE A 113 -21.46 -5.02 0.82
CA PHE A 113 -20.60 -3.89 1.16
C PHE A 113 -20.79 -2.82 0.09
N THR A 114 -21.01 -1.59 0.52
CA THR A 114 -20.93 -0.41 -0.35
C THR A 114 -19.49 0.08 -0.29
N ILE A 115 -18.83 0.14 -1.43
CA ILE A 115 -17.40 0.48 -1.56
C ILE A 115 -17.21 1.63 -2.53
N LEU A 116 -16.20 2.46 -2.27
CA LEU A 116 -15.74 3.54 -3.14
C LEU A 116 -14.39 3.14 -3.76
N ASP A 117 -14.31 3.07 -5.08
CA ASP A 117 -13.05 2.86 -5.80
C ASP A 117 -12.10 4.06 -5.57
N GLU A 118 -10.83 3.79 -5.26
CA GLU A 118 -9.84 4.86 -5.04
C GLU A 118 -9.21 5.41 -6.32
N ASP A 119 -9.44 4.78 -7.49
CA ASP A 119 -8.93 5.27 -8.78
C ASP A 119 -9.83 6.31 -9.45
N THR A 120 -11.12 6.34 -9.11
CA THR A 120 -12.06 7.23 -9.78
C THR A 120 -12.05 8.58 -9.08
N GLU A 121 -11.72 9.64 -9.81
CA GLU A 121 -11.75 11.02 -9.32
C GLU A 121 -13.04 11.27 -8.51
N GLU A 122 -12.88 11.83 -7.31
CA GLU A 122 -13.93 12.03 -6.30
C GLU A 122 -15.08 12.86 -6.90
N GLY A 123 -16.10 12.19 -7.46
CA GLY A 123 -17.23 12.85 -8.14
C GLY A 123 -17.78 12.15 -9.39
N GLY A 124 -17.16 11.07 -9.88
CA GLY A 124 -17.73 10.25 -10.96
C GLY A 124 -18.96 9.46 -10.51
N GLU A 125 -20.02 9.44 -11.33
CA GLU A 125 -21.30 8.75 -11.07
C GLU A 125 -21.17 7.22 -10.92
N SER A 126 -19.96 6.67 -11.09
CA SER A 126 -19.64 5.23 -11.12
C SER A 126 -18.55 4.79 -10.12
N SER A 127 -18.08 5.66 -9.22
CA SER A 127 -17.02 5.30 -8.23
C SER A 127 -17.53 4.43 -7.08
N VAL A 128 -18.84 4.37 -6.87
CA VAL A 128 -19.47 3.64 -5.75
C VAL A 128 -20.13 2.37 -6.25
N HIS A 129 -19.76 1.23 -5.64
CA HIS A 129 -20.31 -0.08 -5.98
C HIS A 129 -20.91 -0.76 -4.76
N THR A 130 -21.99 -1.51 -4.94
CA THR A 130 -22.51 -2.44 -3.93
C THR A 130 -22.16 -3.86 -4.33
N LEU A 131 -21.27 -4.49 -3.56
CA LEU A 131 -20.72 -5.81 -3.87
C LEU A 131 -21.03 -6.82 -2.75
N PRO A 132 -21.25 -8.11 -3.09
CA PRO A 132 -21.36 -9.16 -2.10
C PRO A 132 -20.02 -9.43 -1.41
N ALA A 133 -20.06 -9.93 -0.17
CA ALA A 133 -18.88 -10.25 0.65
C ALA A 133 -17.83 -11.11 -0.06
N LYS A 134 -18.25 -11.97 -1.01
CA LYS A 134 -17.34 -12.84 -1.78
C LYS A 134 -16.43 -12.07 -2.76
N GLN A 135 -16.79 -10.83 -3.10
CA GLN A 135 -16.02 -9.95 -3.98
C GLN A 135 -15.14 -8.99 -3.18
N ILE A 136 -15.08 -9.13 -1.86
CA ILE A 136 -14.32 -8.25 -0.97
C ILE A 136 -13.27 -9.09 -0.24
N LEU A 137 -12.01 -8.65 -0.33
CA LEU A 137 -10.90 -9.21 0.44
C LEU A 137 -10.35 -8.16 1.38
N LYS A 138 -10.19 -8.55 2.65
CA LYS A 138 -9.57 -7.70 3.66
C LYS A 138 -8.08 -7.52 3.37
N LEU A 139 -7.61 -6.27 3.33
CA LEU A 139 -6.18 -6.00 3.26
C LEU A 139 -5.49 -6.30 4.60
N PRO A 140 -4.30 -6.91 4.58
CA PRO A 140 -3.58 -7.17 5.81
C PRO A 140 -2.99 -5.86 6.37
N LYS A 141 -3.01 -5.70 7.69
CA LYS A 141 -2.49 -4.52 8.38
C LYS A 141 -1.01 -4.71 8.67
N ALA A 142 -0.17 -3.77 8.24
CA ALA A 142 1.29 -3.87 8.37
C ALA A 142 1.79 -3.99 9.82
N LYS A 143 1.08 -3.40 10.78
CA LYS A 143 1.44 -3.43 12.22
C LYS A 143 0.93 -4.67 12.96
N GLU A 144 0.15 -5.52 12.31
CA GLU A 144 -0.51 -6.64 12.98
C GLU A 144 0.37 -7.91 12.89
N ARG A 145 1.08 -8.21 13.99
CA ARG A 145 2.00 -9.35 14.07
C ARG A 145 1.31 -10.71 13.92
N LYS A 146 0.05 -10.80 14.34
CA LYS A 146 -0.77 -12.03 14.30
C LYS A 146 -1.53 -12.20 12.98
N GLN A 147 -1.23 -11.39 11.96
CA GLN A 147 -1.88 -11.48 10.65
C GLN A 147 -1.88 -12.93 10.14
N PRO A 148 -2.98 -13.37 9.52
CA PRO A 148 -3.08 -14.72 8.98
C PRO A 148 -1.95 -14.91 7.96
N LYS A 149 -1.09 -15.90 8.24
CA LYS A 149 -0.12 -16.55 7.34
C LYS A 149 0.40 -15.67 6.19
N THR A 150 1.66 -15.25 6.29
CA THR A 150 2.40 -14.74 5.13
C THR A 150 2.38 -15.74 3.99
N PHE A 151 2.43 -15.24 2.76
CA PHE A 151 2.54 -16.10 1.58
C PHE A 151 3.98 -16.59 1.44
N SER A 152 4.15 -17.91 1.33
CA SER A 152 5.45 -18.53 1.13
C SER A 152 5.98 -18.28 -0.28
N ASP A 153 7.30 -18.32 -0.41
CA ASP A 153 7.99 -18.34 -1.70
C ASP A 153 7.39 -19.43 -2.60
N GLY A 154 7.16 -19.09 -3.86
CA GLY A 154 6.56 -19.98 -4.85
C GLY A 154 5.03 -20.04 -4.89
N SER A 155 4.35 -19.18 -4.11
CA SER A 155 2.89 -19.08 -4.13
C SER A 155 2.43 -17.99 -5.09
N TYR A 156 1.23 -18.14 -5.65
CA TYR A 156 0.56 -17.07 -6.39
C TYR A 156 -0.32 -16.23 -5.48
N VAL A 157 -0.28 -14.92 -5.68
CA VAL A 157 -0.99 -13.91 -4.89
C VAL A 157 -1.62 -12.87 -5.82
N LEU A 158 -2.50 -12.04 -5.27
CA LEU A 158 -2.88 -10.77 -5.88
C LEU A 158 -2.10 -9.65 -5.21
N ALA A 159 -1.52 -8.76 -6.01
CA ALA A 159 -0.71 -7.66 -5.52
C ALA A 159 -0.95 -6.38 -6.32
N VAL A 160 -0.89 -5.23 -5.65
CA VAL A 160 -1.01 -3.93 -6.31
C VAL A 160 0.25 -3.66 -7.14
N PHE A 161 0.07 -3.30 -8.41
CA PHE A 161 1.19 -2.85 -9.24
C PHE A 161 1.60 -1.42 -8.88
N THR A 162 2.90 -1.15 -8.83
CA THR A 162 3.46 0.12 -8.37
C THR A 162 2.89 1.31 -9.17
N GLY A 163 2.34 2.31 -8.47
CA GLY A 163 1.74 3.49 -9.11
C GLY A 163 0.31 3.29 -9.61
N THR A 164 -0.33 2.16 -9.28
CA THR A 164 -1.73 1.89 -9.60
C THR A 164 -2.52 1.57 -8.34
N THR A 165 -3.84 1.50 -8.50
CA THR A 165 -4.81 1.04 -7.50
C THR A 165 -5.34 -0.36 -7.81
N THR A 166 -4.81 -1.02 -8.85
CA THR A 166 -5.31 -2.31 -9.35
C THR A 166 -4.42 -3.46 -8.89
N PHE A 167 -5.04 -4.59 -8.54
CA PHE A 167 -4.38 -5.83 -8.17
C PHE A 167 -4.20 -6.74 -9.38
N TYR A 168 -2.99 -7.26 -9.52
CA TYR A 168 -2.60 -8.19 -10.57
C TYR A 168 -2.10 -9.48 -9.95
N ARG A 169 -2.21 -10.58 -10.71
CA ARG A 169 -1.62 -11.85 -10.30
C ARG A 169 -0.09 -11.73 -10.31
N ALA A 170 0.52 -12.21 -9.23
CA ALA A 170 1.96 -12.23 -9.09
C ALA A 170 2.44 -13.52 -8.42
N TYR A 171 3.68 -13.88 -8.71
CA TYR A 171 4.40 -14.98 -8.10
C TYR A 171 5.32 -14.48 -6.98
N VAL A 172 5.24 -15.10 -5.80
CA VAL A 172 6.06 -14.72 -4.64
C VAL A 172 7.49 -15.23 -4.83
N MET A 173 8.42 -14.33 -5.12
CA MET A 173 9.85 -14.62 -5.18
C MET A 173 10.49 -14.61 -3.80
N GLN A 174 10.06 -13.68 -2.94
CA GLN A 174 10.50 -13.59 -1.55
C GLN A 174 9.36 -13.17 -0.63
N GLN A 175 9.08 -14.00 0.38
CA GLN A 175 8.11 -13.72 1.42
C GLN A 175 8.44 -12.45 2.24
N ALA A 176 7.39 -11.76 2.68
CA ALA A 176 7.50 -10.70 3.67
C ALA A 176 8.00 -11.23 5.01
N LYS A 177 8.85 -10.44 5.68
CA LYS A 177 9.44 -10.80 6.98
C LYS A 177 9.08 -9.76 8.03
N TRP A 178 8.77 -10.22 9.23
CA TRP A 178 8.50 -9.33 10.37
C TRP A 178 9.78 -8.59 10.76
N GLN A 179 9.74 -7.26 10.70
CA GLN A 179 10.86 -6.40 11.08
C GLN A 179 10.67 -6.00 12.54
N ALA A 180 11.19 -6.82 13.46
CA ALA A 180 10.98 -6.66 14.90
C ALA A 180 11.37 -5.29 15.46
N LYS A 181 12.40 -4.64 14.88
CA LYS A 181 12.84 -3.30 15.28
C LYS A 181 11.79 -2.22 15.00
N ASN A 182 11.07 -2.35 13.89
CA ASN A 182 10.12 -1.33 13.42
C ASN A 182 8.67 -1.70 13.75
N GLY A 183 8.43 -2.92 14.27
CA GLY A 183 7.09 -3.40 14.59
C GLY A 183 6.16 -3.51 13.37
N ILE A 184 6.72 -3.71 12.17
CA ILE A 184 5.97 -3.82 10.91
C ILE A 184 6.47 -4.99 10.07
N TRP A 185 5.61 -5.46 9.16
CA TRP A 185 6.02 -6.36 8.09
C TRP A 185 6.81 -5.61 7.01
N GLY A 186 7.95 -6.19 6.62
CA GLY A 186 8.68 -5.75 5.43
C GLY A 186 7.93 -6.11 4.13
N PRO A 187 8.39 -5.61 2.98
CA PRO A 187 7.74 -5.85 1.70
C PRO A 187 7.95 -7.29 1.19
N TYR A 188 7.09 -7.70 0.27
CA TYR A 188 7.31 -8.87 -0.59
C TYR A 188 8.19 -8.50 -1.78
N VAL A 189 8.89 -9.50 -2.34
CA VAL A 189 9.46 -9.41 -3.68
C VAL A 189 8.64 -10.32 -4.58
N LEU A 190 8.04 -9.74 -5.62
CA LEU A 190 7.08 -10.39 -6.50
C LEU A 190 7.52 -10.28 -7.95
N ALA A 191 7.09 -11.24 -8.77
CA ALA A 191 7.16 -11.11 -10.22
C ALA A 191 5.75 -11.19 -10.79
N PHE A 192 5.34 -10.16 -11.53
CA PHE A 192 4.00 -10.04 -12.10
C PHE A 192 3.90 -10.83 -13.41
N ASP A 193 2.71 -11.35 -13.71
CA ASP A 193 2.48 -12.10 -14.96
C ASP A 193 2.49 -11.19 -16.21
N ASP A 194 2.29 -9.87 -16.08
CA ASP A 194 2.26 -8.89 -17.19
C ASP A 194 3.61 -8.19 -17.44
N ASP A 195 4.64 -8.48 -16.64
CA ASP A 195 6.00 -7.94 -16.81
C ASP A 195 6.78 -8.68 -17.95
N ASP A 196 6.08 -9.13 -19.00
CA ASP A 196 6.69 -9.64 -20.25
C ASP A 196 7.19 -8.45 -21.10
N ASP A 197 8.28 -7.82 -20.68
CA ASP A 197 9.02 -6.94 -21.59
C ASP A 197 9.58 -7.80 -22.73
N VAL A 198 9.13 -7.53 -23.96
CA VAL A 198 9.60 -8.20 -25.20
C VAL A 198 11.13 -8.11 -25.36
N ASN A 199 11.78 -7.13 -24.71
CA ASN A 199 13.23 -6.97 -24.70
C ASN A 199 13.93 -7.72 -23.55
N ASN A 200 13.18 -8.26 -22.58
CA ASN A 200 13.70 -8.97 -21.42
C ASN A 200 12.74 -10.12 -21.00
N PRO A 201 12.69 -11.21 -21.80
CA PRO A 201 11.72 -12.28 -21.60
C PRO A 201 12.00 -13.06 -20.31
N GLY A 202 11.02 -13.05 -19.42
CA GLY A 202 11.03 -13.74 -18.13
C GLY A 202 10.80 -12.77 -16.99
N TYR A 203 10.29 -13.30 -15.87
CA TYR A 203 10.05 -12.72 -14.53
C TYR A 203 11.20 -11.87 -13.91
N ALA A 204 11.90 -11.06 -14.69
CA ALA A 204 13.20 -10.48 -14.41
C ALA A 204 13.11 -9.13 -13.70
N MET A 205 11.96 -8.46 -13.73
CA MET A 205 11.70 -7.30 -12.87
C MET A 205 11.04 -7.74 -11.58
N ASN A 206 11.85 -8.31 -10.68
CA ASN A 206 11.46 -8.49 -9.28
C ASN A 206 11.01 -7.14 -8.69
N ARG A 207 9.74 -7.02 -8.32
CA ARG A 207 9.18 -5.79 -7.76
C ARG A 207 8.99 -5.91 -6.26
N THR A 208 9.36 -4.86 -5.55
CA THR A 208 9.15 -4.76 -4.11
C THR A 208 7.75 -4.20 -3.85
N VAL A 209 6.87 -5.00 -3.23
CA VAL A 209 5.48 -4.60 -2.96
C VAL A 209 5.22 -4.57 -1.45
N PRO A 210 4.63 -3.49 -0.90
CA PRO A 210 4.30 -3.40 0.53
C PRO A 210 3.42 -4.56 1.00
N PHE A 211 3.63 -5.01 2.25
CA PHE A 211 2.88 -6.13 2.83
C PHE A 211 1.36 -5.97 2.75
N HIS A 212 0.86 -4.75 2.99
CA HIS A 212 -0.57 -4.44 3.02
C HIS A 212 -1.23 -4.38 1.63
N HIS A 213 -0.44 -4.44 0.55
CA HIS A 213 -0.90 -4.45 -0.83
C HIS A 213 -0.89 -5.87 -1.45
N VAL A 214 -0.71 -6.91 -0.63
CA VAL A 214 -0.70 -8.30 -1.09
C VAL A 214 -1.80 -9.09 -0.39
N VAL A 215 -2.65 -9.74 -1.17
CA VAL A 215 -3.77 -10.57 -0.69
C VAL A 215 -3.75 -11.95 -1.33
N ALA A 216 -4.51 -12.87 -0.74
CA ALA A 216 -4.63 -14.22 -1.27
C ALA A 216 -5.29 -14.20 -2.66
N LEU A 217 -4.78 -15.01 -3.58
CA LEU A 217 -5.42 -15.23 -4.88
C LEU A 217 -6.75 -16.00 -4.67
N PRO A 218 -7.91 -15.46 -5.10
CA PRO A 218 -9.17 -16.18 -5.08
C PRO A 218 -9.09 -17.49 -5.87
N ARG A 219 -9.73 -18.55 -5.37
CA ARG A 219 -9.74 -19.86 -6.06
C ARG A 219 -10.48 -19.83 -7.39
N ASP A 220 -11.43 -18.92 -7.54
CA ASP A 220 -12.21 -18.66 -8.74
C ASP A 220 -11.63 -17.53 -9.61
N PHE A 221 -10.39 -17.11 -9.36
CA PHE A 221 -9.74 -16.04 -10.12
C PHE A 221 -9.63 -16.40 -11.61
N LYS A 222 -10.03 -15.47 -12.46
CA LYS A 222 -9.98 -15.60 -13.92
C LYS A 222 -8.88 -14.74 -14.51
N LEU A 223 -7.89 -15.38 -15.14
CA LEU A 223 -6.95 -14.68 -16.01
C LEU A 223 -7.66 -14.16 -17.26
N GLY A 224 -7.23 -12.99 -17.72
CA GLY A 224 -7.51 -12.50 -19.07
C GLY A 224 -6.67 -13.18 -20.14
#